data_AF-A0A924IZY1-F1
#
_entry.id   AF-A0A924IZY1-F1
#
_cell.length_a   1.000
_cell.length_b   1.000
_cell.length_c   1.000
_cell.angle_alpha   90.00
_cell.angle_beta   90.00
_cell.angle_gamma   90.00
#
_symmetry.space_group_name_H-M   'P 1'
#
loop_
_entity.id
_entity.type
_entity.pdbx_description
1 polymer ?
#
loop_
_entity_poly.entity_id
_entity_poly.type
_entity_poly.pdbx_seq_one_letter_code
_entity_poly.pdbx_strand_id
1 'polypeptide(L)' 'MFDTIMGLPLHPLVVHATEVIVPSAALVVALAALWPSFRRGARFLPLGLAAVALVLVPLSTQSGEALQDRVKQTSLI' A
#
# COMPACT_ATOMS: atom_id res chain seq x y z
N MET A 1 19.47 1.70 0.94
CA MET A 1 19.69 0.94 -0.32
C MET A 1 18.38 0.69 -1.09
N PHE A 2 17.31 1.45 -0.88
CA PHE A 2 16.01 1.30 -1.55
C PHE A 2 15.67 2.53 -2.41
N ASP A 3 16.64 3.14 -3.10
CA ASP A 3 16.38 4.36 -3.88
C ASP A 3 15.80 4.07 -5.26
N THR A 4 16.17 2.94 -5.88
CA THR A 4 15.78 2.63 -7.26
C THR A 4 15.58 1.13 -7.48
N ILE A 5 14.46 0.74 -8.10
CA ILE A 5 14.29 -0.56 -8.77
C ILE A 5 14.23 -0.28 -10.27
N MET A 6 15.03 -1.00 -11.06
CA MET A 6 15.08 -0.86 -12.52
C MET A 6 15.38 0.58 -13.02
N GLY A 7 16.11 1.37 -12.24
CA GLY A 7 16.45 2.77 -12.57
C GLY A 7 15.34 3.79 -12.34
N LEU A 8 14.18 3.38 -11.82
CA LEU A 8 13.09 4.27 -11.42
C LEU A 8 13.09 4.47 -9.90
N PRO A 9 12.75 5.68 -9.41
CA PRO A 9 12.59 5.89 -7.97
C PRO A 9 11.64 4.84 -7.43
N LEU A 10 12.09 4.08 -6.42
CA LEU A 10 11.26 3.03 -5.83
C LEU A 10 10.02 3.62 -5.15
N HIS A 11 10.21 4.82 -4.61
CA HIS A 11 9.29 5.49 -3.72
C HIS A 11 7.87 5.69 -4.32
N PRO A 12 7.69 6.25 -5.53
CA PRO A 12 6.37 6.35 -6.16
C PRO A 12 5.69 5.00 -6.36
N LEU A 13 6.42 3.96 -6.78
CA LEU A 13 5.82 2.66 -7.11
C LEU A 13 5.28 1.95 -5.88
N VAL A 14 6.02 1.98 -4.77
CA VAL A 14 5.62 1.34 -3.50
C VAL A 14 4.47 2.12 -2.84
N VAL A 15 4.52 3.46 -2.90
CA VAL A 15 3.44 4.31 -2.38
C VAL A 15 2.15 4.11 -3.18
N HIS A 16 2.20 4.17 -4.52
CA HIS A 16 1.01 3.95 -5.35
C HIS A 16 0.42 2.55 -5.16
N ALA A 17 1.27 1.52 -5.05
CA ALA A 17 0.78 0.18 -4.75
C ALA A 17 0.03 0.13 -3.41
N THR A 18 0.56 0.80 -2.38
CA THR A 18 -0.07 0.87 -1.06
C THR A 18 -1.39 1.63 -1.10
N GLU A 19 -1.43 2.78 -1.76
CA GLU A 19 -2.61 3.62 -1.92
C GLU A 19 -3.74 2.93 -2.70
N VAL A 20 -3.43 1.95 -3.56
CA VAL A 20 -4.44 1.16 -4.26
C VAL A 20 -4.86 -0.08 -3.46
N ILE A 21 -3.89 -0.80 -2.89
CA ILE A 21 -4.14 -2.08 -2.20
C ILE A 21 -4.92 -1.87 -0.90
N VAL A 22 -4.60 -0.83 -0.11
CA VAL A 22 -5.27 -0.58 1.18
C VAL A 22 -6.76 -0.28 0.99
N PRO A 23 -7.20 0.65 0.14
CA PRO A 23 -8.63 0.88 -0.11
C PRO A 23 -9.31 -0.33 -0.73
N SER A 24 -8.64 -1.04 -1.66
CA SER A 24 -9.19 -2.26 -2.26
C SER A 24 -9.43 -3.35 -1.22
N ALA A 25 -8.49 -3.53 -0.27
CA ALA A 25 -8.65 -4.46 0.85
C ALA A 25 -9.87 -4.09 1.70
N ALA A 26 -10.03 -2.80 2.04
CA ALA A 26 -11.17 -2.31 2.81
C ALA A 26 -12.51 -2.57 2.10
N LEU A 27 -12.59 -2.29 0.79
CA LEU A 27 -13.78 -2.53 -0.02
C LEU A 27 -14.12 -4.02 -0.09
N VAL A 28 -13.13 -4.88 -0.32
CA VAL A 28 -13.34 -6.33 -0.41
C VAL A 28 -13.75 -6.93 0.93
N VAL A 29 -13.18 -6.44 2.04
CA VAL A 29 -13.61 -6.83 3.40
C VAL A 29 -15.07 -6.40 3.63
N ALA A 30 -15.42 -5.16 3.28
CA ALA A 30 -16.80 -4.66 3.43
C ALA A 30 -17.78 -5.49 2.59
N LEU A 31 -17.46 -5.78 1.32
CA LEU A 31 -18.28 -6.64 0.46
C LEU A 31 -18.44 -8.05 1.03
N ALA A 32 -17.37 -8.65 1.55
CA ALA A 32 -17.42 -9.97 2.17
C ALA A 32 -18.25 -9.99 3.47
N ALA A 33 -18.27 -8.89 4.22
CA ALA A 33 -19.08 -8.74 5.43
C ALA A 33 -20.56 -8.54 5.11
N LEU A 34 -20.88 -7.75 4.07
CA LEU A 34 -22.25 -7.39 3.72
C LEU A 34 -22.93 -8.40 2.78
N TRP A 35 -22.17 -9.18 2.00
CA TRP A 35 -22.71 -10.10 0.99
C TRP A 35 -22.24 -11.56 1.18
N PRO A 36 -23.05 -12.40 1.85
CA PRO A 36 -22.69 -13.79 2.17
C PRO A 36 -22.37 -14.67 0.95
N SER A 37 -23.02 -14.42 -0.18
CA SER A 37 -22.76 -15.16 -1.43
C SER A 37 -21.41 -14.81 -2.05
N PHE A 38 -20.99 -13.54 -2.02
CA PHE A 38 -19.65 -13.14 -2.45
C PHE A 38 -18.56 -13.77 -1.57
N ARG A 39 -18.78 -13.79 -0.25
CA ARG A 39 -17.85 -14.38 0.73
C ARG A 39 -17.54 -15.86 0.46
N ARG A 40 -18.50 -16.63 -0.04
CA ARG A 40 -18.29 -18.06 -0.37
C ARG A 40 -17.26 -18.25 -1.49
N GLY A 41 -17.25 -17.39 -2.50
CA GLY A 41 -16.30 -17.45 -3.62
C GLY A 41 -14.97 -16.75 -3.30
N ALA A 42 -15.00 -15.61 -2.61
CA ALA A 42 -13.85 -14.75 -2.39
C ALA A 42 -13.12 -15.00 -1.05
N ARG A 43 -13.25 -16.18 -0.42
CA ARG A 43 -12.88 -16.39 1.00
C ARG A 43 -11.45 -15.96 1.38
N PHE A 44 -10.50 -16.12 0.47
CA PHE A 44 -9.09 -15.80 0.70
C PHE A 44 -8.68 -14.42 0.19
N LEU A 45 -9.49 -13.79 -0.65
CA LEU A 45 -9.17 -12.51 -1.27
C LEU A 45 -9.02 -11.36 -0.25
N PRO A 46 -9.93 -11.18 0.73
CA PRO A 46 -9.75 -10.18 1.78
C PRO A 46 -8.46 -10.41 2.58
N LEU A 47 -8.16 -11.68 2.92
CA LEU A 47 -6.97 -12.05 3.69
C LEU A 47 -5.69 -11.74 2.89
N GLY A 48 -5.64 -12.11 1.61
CA GLY A 48 -4.50 -11.85 0.75
C GLY A 48 -4.23 -10.35 0.59
N LEU A 49 -5.27 -9.57 0.29
CA LEU A 49 -5.15 -8.11 0.17
C LEU A 49 -4.70 -7.45 1.47
N ALA A 50 -5.25 -7.88 2.61
CA ALA A 50 -4.85 -7.37 3.92
C ALA A 50 -3.40 -7.75 4.27
N ALA A 51 -2.96 -8.96 3.95
CA ALA A 51 -1.58 -9.40 4.17
C ALA A 51 -0.59 -8.61 3.29
N VAL A 52 -0.94 -8.33 2.03
CA VAL A 52 -0.12 -7.50 1.14
C VAL A 52 -0.07 -6.05 1.67
N ALA A 53 -1.23 -5.49 2.09
CA ALA A 53 -1.28 -4.17 2.72
C ALA A 53 -0.38 -4.09 3.96
N LEU A 54 -0.40 -5.12 4.82
CA LEU A 54 0.43 -5.18 6.02
C LEU A 54 1.93 -5.04 5.74
N VAL A 55 2.40 -5.57 4.61
CA VAL A 55 3.81 -5.46 4.19
C VAL A 55 4.07 -4.14 3.48
N LEU A 56 3.15 -3.70 2.63
CA LEU A 56 3.31 -2.49 1.81
C LEU A 56 3.32 -1.19 2.62
N VAL A 57 2.52 -1.11 3.70
CA VAL A 57 2.44 0.08 4.56
C VAL A 57 3.80 0.44 5.18
N PRO A 58 4.49 -0.43 5.94
CA PRO A 58 5.78 -0.07 6.53
C PRO A 58 6.87 0.17 5.49
N LEU A 59 6.80 -0.47 4.32
CA LEU A 59 7.73 -0.18 3.22
C LEU A 59 7.53 1.22 2.65
N SER A 60 6.27 1.66 2.51
CA SER A 60 5.95 3.03 2.06
C SER A 60 6.39 4.07 3.08
N THR A 61 6.16 3.82 4.38
CA THR A 61 6.59 4.73 5.45
C THR A 61 8.11 4.90 5.45
N GLN A 62 8.87 3.81 5.48
CA GLN A 62 10.34 3.85 5.45
C GLN A 62 10.85 4.53 4.17
N SER A 63 10.18 4.31 3.05
CA SER A 63 10.52 5.00 1.80
C SER A 63 10.27 6.50 1.88
N GLY A 64 9.22 6.95 2.57
CA GLY A 64 8.91 8.37 2.79
C GLY A 64 9.89 9.06 3.74
N GLU A 65 10.26 8.39 4.82
CA GLU A 65 11.29 8.86 5.75
C GLU A 65 12.63 9.04 5.04
N ALA A 66 13.05 8.06 4.24
CA ALA A 66 14.29 8.14 3.45
C ALA A 66 14.28 9.27 2.40
N LEU A 67 13.10 9.68 1.91
CA LEU A 67 12.97 10.85 1.05
C LEU A 67 13.07 12.12 1.87
N GLN A 68 12.35 12.21 2.98
CA GLN A 68 12.35 13.36 3.89
C GLN A 68 13.76 13.76 4.32
N ASP A 69 14.63 12.79 4.62
CA ASP A 69 16.02 13.04 5.02
C ASP A 69 16.88 13.68 3.91
N ARG A 70 16.47 13.52 2.65
CA ARG A 70 17.21 14.02 1.46
C ARG A 70 16.69 15.35 0.96
N VAL A 71 15.44 15.71 1.26
CA VAL A 71 14.85 16.97 0.82
C VAL A 71 15.00 18.03 1.91
N LYS A 72 15.47 19.23 1.53
CA LYS A 72 15.50 20.36 2.47
C LYS A 72 14.07 20.80 2.78
N GLN A 73 13.73 20.89 4.06
CA GLN A 73 12.49 21.55 4.50
C GLN A 73 12.54 23.03 4.06
N THR A 74 11.53 23.48 3.34
CA THR A 74 11.41 24.87 2.89
C THR A 74 10.05 25.40 3.29
N SER A 75 9.95 26.64 3.74
CA SER A 75 8.71 27.24 4.26
C SER A 75 7.67 27.59 3.19
N LEU A 76 7.91 27.19 1.93
CA LEU A 76 7.03 27.43 0.79
C LEU A 76 6.07 26.26 0.49
N ILE A 77 6.23 25.12 1.18
CA ILE A 77 5.31 23.98 1.24
C ILE A 77 5.51 23.21 2.55
#